data_AF-T1CIU7-F1
#
_entry.id   AF-T1CIU7-F1
#
_cell.length_a   1.000
_cell.length_b   1.000
_cell.length_c   1.000
_cell.angle_alpha   90.00
_cell.angle_beta   90.00
_cell.angle_gamma   90.00
#
_symmetry.space_group_name_H-M   'P 1'
#
loop_
_entity.id
_entity.type
_entity.pdbx_description
1 polymer ?
#
loop_
_entity_poly.entity_id
_entity_poly.type
_entity_poly.pdbx_seq_one_letter_code
_entity_poly.pdbx_strand_id
1 'polypeptide(L)'
;MIGALMLARGEADAMICGMVGRFQKKLEHLLEVLPLDPGISAPAAMSAVANDKGLTFFLDTHVQESPSAEQIAEATLQASL
;
A
#
# COMPACT_ATOMS: atom_id res chain seq x y z
N MET A 1 -15.99 -4.22 -2.67
CA MET A 1 -15.19 -5.41 -3.06
C MET A 1 -15.49 -6.51 -2.06
N ILE A 2 -16.02 -7.67 -2.47
CA ILE A 2 -16.46 -8.71 -1.52
C ILE A 2 -15.29 -9.22 -0.67
N GLY A 3 -14.13 -9.50 -1.26
CA GLY A 3 -12.99 -10.01 -0.49
C GLY A 3 -12.40 -9.02 0.52
N ALA A 4 -12.57 -7.70 0.35
CA ALA A 4 -12.18 -6.73 1.39
C ALA A 4 -13.05 -6.89 2.66
N LEU A 5 -14.33 -7.22 2.50
CA LEU A 5 -15.23 -7.53 3.62
C LEU A 5 -14.89 -8.88 4.25
N MET A 6 -14.47 -9.87 3.46
CA MET A 6 -13.99 -11.15 4.00
C MET A 6 -12.74 -10.96 4.86
N LEU A 7 -11.80 -10.10 4.43
CA LEU A 7 -10.63 -9.71 5.23
C LEU A 7 -11.06 -9.05 6.54
N ALA A 8 -11.94 -8.04 6.48
CA ALA A 8 -12.42 -7.34 7.66
C ALA A 8 -13.16 -8.26 8.66
N ARG A 9 -13.71 -9.39 8.18
CA ARG A 9 -14.40 -10.40 9.00
C ARG A 9 -13.49 -11.55 9.47
N GLY A 10 -12.23 -11.57 9.06
CA GLY A 10 -11.30 -12.67 9.38
C GLY A 10 -11.60 -13.98 8.65
N GLU A 11 -12.32 -13.92 7.52
CA GLU A 11 -12.61 -15.09 6.67
C GLU A 11 -11.50 -15.35 5.64
N ALA A 12 -10.59 -14.39 5.49
CA ALA A 12 -9.40 -14.47 4.66
C ALA A 12 -8.26 -13.70 5.33
N ASP A 13 -7.01 -14.06 5.01
CA ASP A 13 -5.82 -13.40 5.57
C ASP A 13 -5.23 -12.35 4.61
N ALA A 14 -5.45 -12.50 3.30
CA ALA A 14 -4.93 -11.58 2.28
C ALA A 14 -5.81 -11.51 1.03
N MET A 15 -5.68 -10.43 0.26
CA MET A 15 -6.37 -10.22 -1.01
C MET A 15 -5.40 -9.73 -2.08
N ILE A 16 -5.50 -10.30 -3.28
CA ILE A 16 -4.89 -9.76 -4.50
C ILE A 16 -6.01 -9.20 -5.38
N CYS A 17 -5.86 -7.97 -5.86
CA CYS A 17 -6.83 -7.33 -6.75
C CYS A 17 -6.11 -6.40 -7.76
N GLY A 18 -6.89 -5.66 -8.56
CA GLY A 18 -6.34 -4.66 -9.47
C GLY A 18 -6.18 -5.09 -10.94
N MET A 19 -6.60 -6.31 -11.32
CA MET A 19 -6.59 -6.73 -12.73
C MET A 19 -7.48 -5.86 -13.64
N VAL A 20 -8.54 -5.26 -13.07
CA VAL A 20 -9.49 -4.42 -13.81
C VAL A 20 -9.75 -3.13 -13.05
N GLY A 21 -9.67 -2.00 -13.76
CA GLY A 21 -9.89 -0.66 -13.24
C GLY A 21 -8.61 0.08 -12.89
N ARG A 22 -8.74 1.25 -12.26
CA ARG A 22 -7.61 2.10 -11.87
C ARG A 22 -7.16 1.80 -10.45
N PHE A 23 -5.85 1.80 -10.21
CA PHE A 23 -5.22 1.57 -8.91
C PHE A 23 -5.78 2.50 -7.82
N GLN A 24 -5.70 3.82 -8.00
CA GLN A 24 -6.21 4.83 -7.04
C GLN A 24 -7.64 4.52 -6.58
N LYS A 25 -8.56 4.27 -7.52
CA LYS A 25 -9.96 3.98 -7.20
C LYS A 25 -10.13 2.70 -6.38
N LYS A 26 -9.30 1.68 -6.64
CA LYS A 26 -9.32 0.44 -5.85
C LYS A 26 -8.76 0.66 -4.45
N LEU A 27 -7.68 1.44 -4.33
CA LEU A 27 -7.08 1.80 -3.06
C LEU A 27 -8.06 2.59 -2.19
N GLU A 28 -8.73 3.60 -2.74
CA GLU A 28 -9.79 4.35 -2.04
C GLU A 28 -10.87 3.42 -1.47
N HIS A 29 -11.43 2.52 -2.29
CA HIS A 29 -12.47 1.57 -1.84
C HIS A 29 -11.96 0.53 -0.83
N LEU A 30 -10.66 0.23 -0.83
CA LEU A 30 -10.05 -0.65 0.17
C LEU A 30 -9.96 0.07 1.51
N LEU A 31 -9.51 1.33 1.52
CA LEU A 31 -9.34 2.14 2.75
C LEU A 31 -10.69 2.44 3.44
N GLU A 32 -11.80 2.46 2.71
CA GLU A 32 -13.15 2.56 3.28
C GLU A 32 -13.53 1.33 4.14
N VAL A 33 -12.92 0.17 3.89
CA VAL A 33 -13.26 -1.11 4.54
C VAL A 33 -12.16 -1.58 5.48
N LEU A 34 -10.90 -1.36 5.10
CA LEU A 34 -9.70 -1.78 5.80
C LEU A 34 -8.93 -0.54 6.22
N PRO A 35 -9.02 -0.11 7.50
CA PRO A 35 -8.29 1.06 7.96
C PRO A 35 -6.78 0.80 8.00
N LEU A 36 -6.02 1.88 7.99
CA LEU A 36 -4.58 1.83 8.25
C LEU A 36 -4.31 1.47 9.71
N ASP A 37 -3.09 0.99 9.97
CA ASP A 37 -2.63 0.74 11.32
C ASP A 37 -2.59 2.05 12.16
N PRO A 38 -2.77 1.96 13.50
CA PRO A 38 -2.75 3.13 14.36
C PRO A 38 -1.46 3.94 14.20
N GLY A 39 -1.60 5.24 13.96
CA GLY A 39 -0.47 6.17 13.79
C GLY A 39 0.10 6.25 12.38
N ILE A 40 -0.46 5.49 11.42
CA ILE A 40 -0.14 5.62 10.00
C ILE A 40 -1.09 6.61 9.34
N SER A 41 -0.53 7.60 8.66
CA SER A 41 -1.26 8.69 8.03
C SER A 41 -1.65 8.40 6.59
N ALA A 42 -0.86 7.60 5.87
CA ALA A 42 -1.15 7.20 4.49
C ALA A 42 -0.52 5.85 4.12
N PRO A 43 -1.12 5.06 3.21
CA PRO A 43 -0.44 3.93 2.62
C PRO A 43 0.65 4.40 1.65
N ALA A 44 1.68 3.59 1.45
CA ALA A 44 2.71 3.83 0.45
C ALA A 44 2.87 2.60 -0.46
N ALA A 45 3.13 2.82 -1.75
CA ALA A 45 3.42 1.74 -2.69
C ALA A 45 4.93 1.44 -2.72
N MET A 46 5.32 0.17 -2.75
CA MET A 46 6.72 -0.23 -2.92
C MET A 46 6.91 -0.98 -4.24
N SER A 47 7.92 -0.56 -5.01
CA SER A 47 8.36 -1.26 -6.22
C SER A 47 9.74 -1.85 -6.02
N ALA A 48 9.93 -3.12 -6.36
CA ALA A 48 11.22 -3.79 -6.33
C ALA A 48 11.79 -3.91 -7.75
N VAL A 49 13.05 -3.52 -7.94
CA VAL A 49 13.79 -3.67 -9.19
C VAL A 49 15.00 -4.57 -8.94
N ALA A 50 14.97 -5.75 -9.55
CA ALA A 50 16.07 -6.70 -9.54
C ALA A 50 16.85 -6.60 -10.85
N ASN A 51 18.17 -6.39 -10.77
CA ASN A 51 19.07 -6.39 -11.92
C ASN A 51 20.45 -6.94 -11.54
N ASP A 52 21.41 -6.83 -12.46
CA ASP A 52 22.80 -7.26 -12.29
C ASP A 52 23.57 -6.52 -11.18
N LYS A 53 23.08 -5.35 -10.75
CA LYS A 53 23.63 -4.56 -9.64
C LYS A 53 23.00 -4.91 -8.29
N GLY A 54 21.96 -5.76 -8.28
CA GLY A 54 21.29 -6.22 -7.07
C GLY A 54 19.80 -5.90 -7.05
N LEU A 55 19.24 -5.91 -5.84
CA LEU A 55 17.83 -5.65 -5.57
C LEU A 55 17.66 -4.25 -4.93
N THR A 56 16.94 -3.37 -5.62
CA THR A 56 16.64 -2.01 -5.14
C THR A 56 15.14 -1.86 -4.94
N PHE A 57 14.74 -1.32 -3.78
CA PHE A 57 13.35 -0.98 -3.49
C PHE A 57 13.12 0.52 -3.60
N PHE A 58 12.03 0.91 -4.26
CA PHE A 58 11.57 2.29 -4.40
C PHE A 58 10.28 2.45 -3.62
N LEU A 59 10.26 3.45 -2.74
CA LEU A 59 9.13 3.75 -1.88
C LEU A 59 8.27 4.88 -2.45
N ASP A 60 6.98 4.70 -2.22
CA ASP A 60 5.86 5.52 -2.64
C ASP A 60 5.86 5.95 -4.11
N THR A 61 5.90 4.96 -4.99
CA THR A 61 5.97 5.20 -6.44
C THR A 61 4.63 5.59 -7.07
N HIS A 62 3.51 5.42 -6.35
CA HIS A 62 2.16 5.47 -6.95
C HIS A 62 1.05 6.00 -6.02
N VAL A 63 1.30 6.33 -4.75
CA VAL A 63 0.22 6.79 -3.84
C VAL A 63 0.31 8.30 -3.61
N GLN A 64 1.39 8.78 -3.00
CA GLN A 64 1.50 10.21 -2.65
C GLN A 64 2.24 10.99 -3.74
N GLU A 65 1.53 11.86 -4.46
CA GLU A 65 2.13 12.66 -5.55
C GLU A 65 3.13 13.71 -5.04
N SER A 66 2.87 14.29 -3.86
CA SER A 66 3.72 15.32 -3.24
C SER A 66 3.76 15.09 -1.72
N PRO A 67 4.54 14.10 -1.25
CA PRO A 67 4.55 13.73 0.16
C PRO A 67 5.25 14.79 1.01
N SER A 68 4.77 14.98 2.24
CA SER A 68 5.50 15.77 3.25
C SER A 68 6.72 15.02 3.78
N ALA A 69 7.61 15.71 4.49
CA ALA A 69 8.79 15.10 5.10
C ALA A 69 8.40 13.99 6.10
N GLU A 70 7.31 14.18 6.84
CA GLU A 70 6.76 13.22 7.79
C GLU A 70 6.28 11.97 7.08
N GLN A 71 5.59 12.12 5.94
CA GLN A 71 5.11 10.99 5.14
C GLN A 71 6.25 10.18 4.51
N ILE A 72 7.33 10.85 4.08
CA ILE A 72 8.54 10.18 3.61
C ILE A 72 9.17 9.36 4.73
N ALA A 73 9.28 9.94 5.93
CA ALA A 73 9.83 9.24 7.09
C ALA A 73 8.95 8.04 7.50
N GLU A 74 7.62 8.22 7.54
CA GLU A 74 6.66 7.17 7.86
C GLU A 74 6.75 5.99 6.87
N ALA A 75 6.70 6.27 5.56
CA ALA A 75 6.82 5.24 4.52
C ALA A 75 8.18 4.51 4.59
N THR A 76 9.26 5.22 4.91
CA THR A 76 10.59 4.64 5.10
C THR A 76 10.62 3.69 6.29
N LEU A 77 10.02 4.08 7.43
CA LEU A 77 9.94 3.24 8.61
C LEU A 77 9.12 1.97 8.35
N GLN A 78 8.00 2.07 7.63
CA GLN A 78 7.18 0.92 7.24
C GLN A 78 7.95 -0.11 6.38
N ALA A 79 8.93 0.34 5.59
CA ALA A 79 9.75 -0.53 4.75
C ALA A 79 10.99 -1.11 5.44
N SER A 80 11.26 -0.71 6.69
CA SER A 80 12.53 -1.01 7.38
C SER A 80 12.50 -2.27 8.25
N LEU A 81 11.33 -2.90 8.41
CA LEU A 81 11.13 -4.15 9.15
C LEU A 81 11.09 -5.35 8.20
#